data_AF-A0A444UNG4-F1
#
_entry.id   AF-A0A444UNG4-F1
#
_cell.length_a   1.000
_cell.length_b   1.000
_cell.length_c   1.000
_cell.angle_alpha   90.00
_cell.angle_beta   90.00
_cell.angle_gamma   90.00
#
_symmetry.space_group_name_H-M   'P 1'
#
loop_
_entity.id
_entity.type
_entity.pdbx_description
1 polymer ?
#
loop_
_entity_poly.entity_id
_entity_poly.type
_entity_poly.pdbx_seq_one_letter_code
_entity_poly.pdbx_strand_id
1 'polypeptide(L)' 'MGEPEQKLTAGLRLGAQESTGISTLEPGQRPPVMPPGRQIPIKVHMLDDTEEVFDVSD' A
#
# COMPACT_ATOMS: atom_id res chain seq x y z
N MET A 1 -29.52 8.43 3.99
CA MET A 1 -28.45 8.26 2.99
C MET A 1 -27.57 7.14 3.52
N GLY A 2 -27.61 5.96 2.90
CA GLY A 2 -27.07 4.72 3.46
C GLY A 2 -25.55 4.72 3.54
N GLU A 3 -25.03 4.18 4.63
CA GLU A 3 -23.62 3.88 4.84
C GLU A 3 -23.20 2.80 3.83
N PRO A 4 -22.08 2.94 3.09
CA PRO A 4 -21.59 1.83 2.30
C PRO A 4 -20.96 0.80 3.25
N GLU A 5 -21.70 -0.26 3.58
CA GLU A 5 -21.13 -1.49 4.13
C GLU A 5 -20.12 -2.04 3.12
N GLN A 6 -18.86 -1.66 3.28
CA GLN A 6 -17.76 -2.30 2.58
C GLN A 6 -17.57 -3.70 3.15
N LYS A 7 -18.23 -4.68 2.52
CA LYS A 7 -17.92 -6.11 2.70
C LYS A 7 -16.44 -6.30 2.44
N LEU A 8 -15.65 -6.45 3.51
CA LEU A 8 -14.26 -6.86 3.43
C LEU A 8 -14.23 -8.31 2.96
N THR A 9 -14.04 -8.51 1.65
CA THR A 9 -13.79 -9.84 1.08
C THR A 9 -12.45 -10.35 1.61
N ALA A 10 -12.42 -11.59 2.08
CA ALA A 10 -11.18 -12.24 2.50
C ALA A 10 -10.22 -12.25 1.28
N GLY A 11 -9.13 -11.49 1.38
CA GLY A 11 -8.19 -11.26 0.27
C GLY A 11 -7.92 -9.78 -0.03
N LEU A 12 -8.64 -8.83 0.57
CA LEU A 12 -8.37 -7.41 0.35
C LEU A 12 -7.22 -6.89 1.23
N ARG A 13 -6.08 -6.70 0.55
CA ARG A 13 -5.07 -5.64 0.72
C ARG A 13 -4.04 -5.79 1.84
N LEU A 14 -2.95 -6.51 1.55
CA LEU A 14 -1.60 -5.99 1.83
C LEU A 14 -1.31 -4.75 0.96
N GLY A 15 -2.25 -3.81 0.90
CA GLY A 15 -2.17 -2.58 0.11
C GLY A 15 -2.31 -1.43 1.06
N ALA A 16 -1.45 -0.42 0.90
CA ALA A 16 -1.44 0.77 1.75
C ALA A 16 -2.86 1.35 1.91
N GLN A 17 -3.22 1.68 3.14
CA GLN A 17 -4.49 2.33 3.46
C GLN A 17 -4.69 3.55 2.55
N GLU A 18 -5.89 3.72 1.99
CA GLU A 18 -6.22 4.93 1.22
C GLU A 18 -6.11 6.14 2.17
N SER A 19 -5.16 7.03 1.89
CA SER A 19 -4.89 8.20 2.73
C SER A 19 -5.84 9.34 2.36
N THR A 20 -6.77 9.66 3.26
CA THR A 20 -7.64 10.85 3.17
C THR A 20 -6.90 12.09 3.71
N GLY A 21 -5.71 12.37 3.18
CA GLY A 21 -4.92 13.53 3.60
C GLY A 21 -5.42 14.85 3.00
N ILE A 22 -5.29 15.95 3.75
CA ILE A 22 -5.47 17.31 3.22
C ILE A 22 -4.11 17.90 2.80
N SER A 23 -4.03 18.53 1.64
CA SER A 23 -2.80 19.20 1.18
C SER A 23 -2.61 20.50 1.95
N THR A 24 -1.47 20.66 2.62
CA THR A 24 -1.05 21.92 3.26
C THR A 24 -0.15 22.77 2.35
N LEU A 25 -0.07 22.43 1.06
CA LEU A 25 0.74 23.16 0.09
C LEU A 25 -0.04 24.33 -0.49
N GLU A 26 0.69 25.41 -0.79
CA GLU A 26 0.12 26.55 -1.50
C GLU A 26 -0.28 26.17 -2.94
N PRO A 27 -1.29 26.84 -3.53
CA PRO A 27 -1.68 26.58 -4.92
C PRO A 27 -0.49 26.72 -5.89
N GLY A 28 -0.24 25.68 -6.69
CA GLY A 28 0.87 25.62 -7.63
C GLY A 28 2.15 24.98 -7.08
N GLN A 29 2.23 24.70 -5.78
CA GLN A 29 3.28 23.88 -5.21
C GLN A 29 2.98 22.38 -5.39
N ARG A 30 4.03 21.62 -5.71
CA ARG A 30 3.97 20.16 -5.76
C ARG A 30 4.58 19.59 -4.47
N PRO A 31 4.07 18.44 -3.96
CA PRO A 31 4.70 17.76 -2.85
C PRO A 31 6.18 17.45 -3.17
N PRO A 32 7.07 17.48 -2.16
CA PRO A 32 8.44 17.04 -2.37
C PRO A 32 8.43 15.60 -2.89
N VAL A 33 9.36 15.28 -3.80
CA VAL A 33 9.58 13.90 -4.22
C VAL A 33 10.05 13.13 -2.99
N MET A 34 9.21 12.24 -2.48
CA MET A 34 9.66 11.32 -1.45
C MET A 34 10.71 10.40 -2.09
N PRO A 35 11.86 10.18 -1.44
CA PRO A 35 12.75 9.13 -1.89
C PRO A 35 11.94 7.82 -1.91
N PRO A 36 12.13 6.95 -2.92
CA PRO A 36 11.52 5.64 -2.88
C PRO A 36 11.91 4.98 -1.55
N GLY A 37 10.92 4.48 -0.83
CA GLY A 37 11.13 3.76 0.43
C GLY A 37 12.14 2.62 0.23
N ARG A 38 12.72 2.13 1.34
CA ARG A 38 13.66 1.01 1.24
C ARG A 38 12.91 -0.19 0.68
N GLN A 39 13.39 -0.74 -0.44
CA GLN A 39 12.90 -2.03 -0.93
C GLN A 39 13.52 -3.14 -0.11
N ILE A 40 12.67 -3.95 0.52
CA ILE A 40 13.05 -5.06 1.38
C ILE A 40 12.65 -6.35 0.66
N PRO A 41 13.60 -7.23 0.32
CA PRO A 41 13.25 -8.52 -0.24
C PRO A 41 12.70 -9.43 0.86
N ILE A 42 11.53 -10.02 0.62
CA ILE A 42 10.91 -11.00 1.51
C ILE A 42 10.78 -12.31 0.76
N LYS A 43 11.31 -13.39 1.37
CA LYS A 43 11.13 -14.74 0.89
C LYS A 43 9.85 -15.33 1.47
N VAL A 44 8.96 -15.83 0.62
CA VAL A 44 7.67 -16.43 0.96
C VAL A 44 7.72 -17.90 0.56
N HIS A 45 7.28 -18.75 1.48
CA HIS A 45 7.08 -20.17 1.21
C HIS A 45 5.60 -20.40 0.92
N MET A 46 5.32 -20.90 -0.28
CA MET A 46 3.97 -21.09 -0.79
C MET A 46 3.36 -22.41 -0.29
N LEU A 47 2.04 -22.57 -0.45
CA LEU A 47 1.33 -23.78 -0.02
C LEU A 47 1.64 -25.02 -0.89
N ASP A 48 2.17 -24.81 -2.08
CA ASP A 48 2.63 -25.86 -3.00
C ASP A 48 4.13 -26.18 -2.82
N ASP A 49 4.69 -25.81 -1.67
CA ASP A 49 6.09 -25.97 -1.28
C ASP A 49 7.08 -25.16 -2.13
N THR A 50 6.61 -24.21 -2.95
CA THR A 50 7.48 -23.37 -3.77
C THR A 50 8.04 -22.14 -3.03
N GLU A 51 9.23 -21.76 -3.50
CA GLU A 51 10.09 -20.63 -3.12
C GLU A 51 9.85 -19.31 -3.89
N GLU A 52 9.27 -18.24 -3.34
CA GLU A 52 9.19 -16.95 -4.07
C GLU A 52 9.77 -15.76 -3.28
N VAL A 53 10.36 -14.79 -3.99
CA VAL A 53 10.92 -13.57 -3.39
C VAL A 53 10.17 -12.35 -3.92
N PHE A 54 9.68 -11.51 -3.00
CA PHE A 54 8.94 -10.30 -3.29
C PHE A 54 9.71 -9.08 -2.75
N ASP A 55 9.86 -8.05 -3.57
CA ASP A 55 10.31 -6.74 -3.11
C ASP A 55 9.12 -5.95 -2.54
N VAL A 56 9.19 -5.57 -1.27
CA VAL A 56 8.21 -4.69 -0.63
C VAL A 56 8.84 -3.36 -0.23
N SER A 57 8.08 -2.28 -0.41
CA SER A 57 8.46 -0.95 0.05
C SER A 57 8.08 -0.76 1.51
N ASP A 58 8.98 -0.18 2.31
CA ASP A 58 8.72 0.32 3.68
C ASP A 58 7.73 1.50 3.69
#